data_AF-A0A842TVV4-F1
#
_entry.id   AF-A0A842TVV4-F1
#
_cell.length_a   1.000
_cell.length_b   1.000
_cell.length_c   1.000
_cell.angle_alpha   90.00
_cell.angle_beta   90.00
_cell.angle_gamma   90.00
#
_symmetry.space_group_name_H-M   'P 1'
#
loop_
_entity.id
_entity.type
_entity.pdbx_description
1 polymer ?
#
loop_
_entity_poly.entity_id
_entity_poly.type
_entity_poly.pdbx_seq_one_letter_code
_entity_poly.pdbx_strand_id
1 'polypeptide(L)'
;MIVKILGLIDIVVGISFWLFGIFHLKILAGFILIMGLFLLAKGIAFAAQLSIASILDIASAFLIASATYTTFPNIVIIIISLFLIQKGVFSIIV
;
A
#
# COMPACT_ATOMS: atom_id res chain seq x y z
N MET A 1 -9.30 -17.72 3.37
CA MET A 1 -7.84 -17.88 3.64
C MET A 1 -7.01 -16.93 2.78
N ILE A 2 -7.19 -16.93 1.45
CA ILE A 2 -6.49 -16.01 0.52
C ILE A 2 -6.69 -14.53 0.90
N VAL A 3 -7.92 -14.12 1.24
CA VAL A 3 -8.24 -12.74 1.66
C VAL A 3 -7.41 -12.30 2.87
N LYS A 4 -7.18 -13.18 3.85
CA LYS A 4 -6.38 -12.88 5.04
C LYS A 4 -4.89 -12.68 4.71
N ILE A 5 -4.35 -13.47 3.77
CA ILE A 5 -2.98 -13.31 3.28
C ILE A 5 -2.83 -11.97 2.54
N LEU A 6 -3.79 -11.64 1.69
CA LEU A 6 -3.81 -10.37 0.97
C LEU A 6 -3.94 -9.17 1.93
N GLY A 7 -4.67 -9.32 3.04
CA GLY A 7 -4.76 -8.31 4.09
C GLY A 7 -3.46 -8.13 4.86
N LEU A 8 -2.74 -9.22 5.16
CA LEU A 8 -1.42 -9.17 5.77
C LEU A 8 -0.43 -8.37 4.90
N ILE A 9 -0.48 -8.57 3.58
CA ILE A 9 0.37 -7.85 2.64
C ILE A 9 0.07 -6.35 2.69
N ASP A 10 -1.21 -5.93 2.74
CA ASP A 10 -1.56 -4.50 2.85
C ASP A 10 -0.96 -3.86 4.11
N ILE A 11 -1.00 -4.57 5.25
CA ILE A 11 -0.38 -4.10 6.49
C ILE A 11 1.13 -3.94 6.32
N VAL A 12 1.80 -4.94 5.74
CA VAL A 12 3.24 -4.90 5.50
C VAL A 12 3.60 -3.74 4.58
N VAL A 13 2.85 -3.53 3.50
CA VAL A 13 3.06 -2.40 2.59
C VAL A 13 2.85 -1.07 3.31
N GLY A 14 1.76 -0.91 4.07
CA GLY A 14 1.46 0.30 4.82
C GLY A 14 2.53 0.67 5.85
N ILE A 15 2.98 -0.30 6.66
CA ILE A 15 4.05 -0.07 7.65
C ILE A 15 5.38 0.26 6.95
N SER A 16 5.73 -0.48 5.90
CA SER A 16 6.98 -0.27 5.18
C SER A 16 7.00 1.09 4.49
N PHE A 17 5.88 1.48 3.87
CA PHE A 17 5.72 2.79 3.23
C PHE A 17 5.80 3.92 4.25
N TRP A 18 5.17 3.78 5.42
CA TRP A 18 5.29 4.74 6.50
C TRP A 18 6.75 4.93 6.95
N LEU A 19 7.46 3.82 7.22
CA LEU A 19 8.86 3.86 7.63
C LEU A 19 9.75 4.53 6.59
N PHE A 20 9.59 4.15 5.32
CA PHE A 20 10.34 4.75 4.23
C PHE A 20 10.02 6.22 4.02
N GLY A 21 8.74 6.58 4.03
CA GLY A 21 8.30 7.94 3.76
C GLY A 21 8.70 8.91 4.87
N ILE A 22 8.53 8.53 6.14
CA ILE A 22 8.85 9.40 7.29
C ILE A 22 10.34 9.49 7.56
N PHE A 23 11.06 8.36 7.52
CA PHE A 23 12.49 8.33 7.86
C PHE A 23 13.41 8.44 6.64
N HIS A 24 12.84 8.57 5.43
CA HIS A 24 13.56 8.67 4.16
C HIS A 24 14.59 7.55 3.94
N LEU A 25 14.24 6.33 4.36
CA LEU A 25 15.13 5.16 4.33
C LEU A 25 15.34 4.63 2.91
N LYS A 26 16.29 5.21 2.17
CA LYS A 26 16.57 4.84 0.77
C LYS A 26 16.86 3.35 0.54
N ILE A 27 17.37 2.63 1.55
CA ILE A 27 17.62 1.19 1.45
C ILE A 27 16.34 0.36 1.26
N LEU A 28 15.17 0.88 1.65
CA LEU A 28 13.88 0.25 1.44
C LEU A 28 13.27 0.55 0.05
N ALA A 29 13.87 1.44 -0.76
CA ALA A 29 13.26 1.91 -2.01
C ALA A 29 12.92 0.76 -2.98
N GLY A 30 13.84 -0.19 -3.17
CA GLY A 30 13.60 -1.35 -4.03
C GLY A 30 12.49 -2.26 -3.52
N PHE A 31 12.48 -2.52 -2.20
CA PHE A 31 11.44 -3.33 -1.57
C PHE A 31 10.05 -2.68 -1.70
N ILE A 32 9.96 -1.37 -1.50
CA ILE A 32 8.71 -0.63 -1.56
C ILE A 32 8.18 -0.50 -2.97
N LEU A 33 9.06 -0.35 -3.96
CA LEU A 33 8.66 -0.40 -5.37
C LEU A 33 8.00 -1.75 -5.69
N ILE A 34 8.62 -2.86 -5.27
CA ILE A 34 8.07 -4.21 -5.47
C ILE A 34 6.72 -4.36 -4.75
N MET A 35 6.62 -3.89 -3.50
CA MET A 35 5.36 -3.92 -2.74
C MET A 35 4.27 -3.06 -3.39
N GLY A 36 4.62 -1.88 -3.90
CA GLY A 36 3.71 -1.01 -4.65
C GLY A 36 3.19 -1.67 -5.93
N LEU A 37 4.08 -2.33 -6.70
CA LEU A 37 3.69 -3.09 -7.89
C LEU A 37 2.79 -4.30 -7.55
N PHE A 38 3.07 -4.98 -6.44
CA PHE A 38 2.22 -6.06 -5.96
C PHE A 38 0.81 -5.55 -5.59
N LEU A 39 0.75 -4.41 -4.90
CA LEU A 39 -0.51 -3.77 -4.53
C LEU A 39 -1.28 -3.27 -5.76
N LEU A 40 -0.58 -2.80 -6.80
CA LEU A 40 -1.17 -2.45 -8.09
C LEU A 40 -1.79 -3.67 -8.77
N ALA A 41 -1.04 -4.79 -8.88
CA ALA A 41 -1.52 -6.02 -9.49
C ALA A 41 -2.74 -6.57 -8.75
N LYS A 42 -2.72 -6.53 -7.42
CA LYS A 42 -3.86 -6.85 -6.57
C LYS A 42 -5.05 -5.92 -6.85
N GLY A 43 -4.83 -4.61 -6.84
CA GLY A 43 -5.86 -3.62 -7.11
C GLY A 43 -6.55 -3.84 -8.46
N ILE A 44 -5.77 -4.11 -9.51
CA ILE A 44 -6.27 -4.45 -10.85
C ILE A 44 -7.07 -5.76 -10.84
N ALA A 45 -6.56 -6.81 -10.17
CA ALA A 45 -7.27 -8.09 -10.09
C ALA A 45 -8.64 -7.95 -9.40
N PHE A 46 -8.75 -7.09 -8.39
CA PHE A 46 -10.03 -6.81 -7.69
C PHE A 46 -10.86 -5.69 -8.33
N ALA A 47 -10.31 -4.91 -9.27
CA ALA A 47 -11.03 -3.85 -9.98
C ALA A 47 -12.19 -4.41 -10.83
N ALA A 48 -12.08 -5.67 -11.29
CA ALA A 48 -13.17 -6.37 -11.97
C ALA A 48 -14.45 -6.51 -11.10
N GLN A 49 -14.31 -6.40 -9.78
CA GLN A 49 -15.41 -6.44 -8.82
C GLN A 49 -15.94 -5.04 -8.47
N LEU A 50 -15.45 -3.98 -9.13
CA LEU A 50 -15.88 -2.58 -9.00
C LEU A 50 -15.92 -2.04 -7.55
N SER A 51 -15.07 -2.57 -6.67
CA SER A 51 -15.03 -2.11 -5.28
C SER A 51 -14.27 -0.78 -5.17
N ILE A 52 -14.81 0.19 -4.43
CA ILE A 52 -14.11 1.45 -4.11
C ILE A 52 -12.73 1.16 -3.47
N ALA A 53 -12.65 0.09 -2.68
CA ALA A 53 -11.42 -0.35 -2.05
C ALA A 53 -10.32 -0.75 -3.07
N SER A 54 -10.68 -1.26 -4.24
CA SER A 54 -9.71 -1.61 -5.31
C SER A 54 -9.18 -0.38 -6.05
N ILE A 55 -10.02 0.64 -6.24
CA ILE A 55 -9.60 1.92 -6.84
C ILE A 55 -8.59 2.62 -5.92
N LEU A 56 -8.86 2.60 -4.61
CA LEU A 56 -7.96 3.16 -3.61
C LEU A 56 -6.63 2.38 -3.51
N ASP A 57 -6.62 1.08 -3.76
CA ASP A 57 -5.35 0.31 -3.85
C ASP A 57 -4.54 0.76 -5.05
N ILE A 58 -5.16 0.90 -6.22
CA ILE A 58 -4.47 1.34 -7.44
C ILE A 58 -3.87 2.73 -7.21
N ALA A 59 -4.64 3.67 -6.65
CA ALA A 59 -4.15 5.00 -6.31
C ALA A 59 -3.00 4.96 -5.29
N SER A 60 -3.13 4.15 -4.23
CA SER A 60 -2.10 3.98 -3.21
C SER A 60 -0.81 3.40 -3.82
N ALA A 61 -0.93 2.43 -4.72
CA ALA A 61 0.20 1.83 -5.41
C ALA A 61 0.96 2.85 -6.27
N PHE A 62 0.26 3.72 -7.01
CA PHE A 62 0.91 4.80 -7.76
C PHE A 62 1.62 5.80 -6.86
N LEU A 63 1.03 6.16 -5.72
CA LEU A 63 1.63 7.07 -4.76
C LEU A 63 2.88 6.44 -4.10
N ILE A 64 2.82 5.15 -3.77
CA ILE A 64 3.96 4.40 -3.24
C ILE A 64 5.10 4.32 -4.27
N ALA A 65 4.78 3.98 -5.52
CA ALA A 65 5.77 3.87 -6.58
C ALA A 65 6.38 5.24 -6.94
N SER A 66 5.61 6.32 -6.94
CA SER A 66 6.15 7.66 -7.18
C SER A 66 7.01 8.14 -6.00
N ALA A 67 6.68 7.74 -4.77
CA ALA A 67 7.46 8.10 -3.59
C ALA A 67 8.87 7.53 -3.58
N THR A 68 9.18 6.51 -4.40
CA THR A 68 10.56 6.03 -4.55
C THR A 68 11.44 6.99 -5.35
N TYR A 69 10.84 7.90 -6.12
CA TYR A 69 11.54 8.89 -6.95
C TYR A 69 11.40 10.32 -6.42
N THR A 70 10.33 10.62 -5.67
CA THR A 70 10.06 11.96 -5.13
C THR A 70 9.67 11.91 -3.66
N THR A 71 9.95 12.98 -2.92
CA THR A 71 9.50 13.13 -1.54
C THR A 71 8.06 13.66 -1.52
N PHE A 72 7.17 12.96 -0.81
CA PHE A 72 5.80 13.41 -0.56
C PHE A 72 5.67 14.11 0.80
N PRO A 73 4.67 14.99 0.97
CA PRO A 73 4.34 15.53 2.29
C PRO A 73 4.01 14.42 3.28
N ASN A 74 4.51 14.54 4.52
CA ASN A 74 4.32 13.52 5.57
C ASN A 74 2.84 13.19 5.82
N ILE A 75 1.94 14.17 5.68
CA ILE A 75 0.50 13.97 5.83
C ILE A 75 -0.02 12.93 4.82
N VAL A 76 0.42 13.00 3.57
CA VAL A 76 0.02 12.06 2.51
C VAL A 76 0.50 10.65 2.84
N ILE A 77 1.76 10.51 3.27
CA ILE A 77 2.35 9.24 3.66
C ILE A 77 1.56 8.60 4.81
N ILE A 78 1.24 9.38 5.84
CA ILE A 78 0.48 8.91 7.01
C ILE A 78 -0.91 8.44 6.60
N ILE A 79 -1.65 9.22 5.79
CA ILE A 79 -3.01 8.87 5.36
C ILE A 79 -3.03 7.56 4.58
N ILE A 80 -2.14 7.40 3.61
CA ILE A 80 -2.06 6.17 2.79
C ILE A 80 -1.68 4.97 3.65
N SER A 81 -0.70 5.15 4.54
CA SER A 81 -0.24 4.07 5.42
C SER A 81 -1.35 3.60 6.35
N LEU A 82 -2.08 4.54 6.96
CA LEU A 82 -3.23 4.22 7.82
C LEU A 82 -4.35 3.55 7.03
N PHE A 83 -4.65 4.01 5.82
CA PHE A 83 -5.64 3.38 4.94
C PHE A 83 -5.29 1.91 4.66
N LEU A 84 -4.04 1.64 4.28
CA LEU A 84 -3.58 0.27 3.99
C LEU A 84 -3.60 -0.62 5.23
N ILE A 85 -3.13 -0.11 6.38
CA ILE A 85 -3.16 -0.86 7.64
C ILE A 85 -4.59 -1.15 8.06
N GLN A 86 -5.47 -0.15 8.05
CA GLN A 86 -6.88 -0.30 8.39
C GLN A 86 -7.52 -1.37 7.50
N LYS A 87 -7.37 -1.24 6.19
CA LYS A 87 -7.92 -2.18 5.20
C LYS A 87 -7.40 -3.60 5.43
N GLY A 88 -6.09 -3.74 5.64
CA GLY A 88 -5.47 -5.04 5.90
C GLY A 88 -5.99 -5.68 7.19
N VAL A 89 -6.19 -4.90 8.26
CA VAL A 89 -6.79 -5.38 9.52
C VAL A 89 -8.23 -5.84 9.30
N PHE A 90 -9.07 -5.07 8.59
CA PHE A 90 -10.42 -5.50 8.25
C PHE A 90 -10.44 -6.80 7.46
N SER A 91 -9.51 -6.96 6.50
CA SER A 91 -9.38 -8.15 5.67
C SER A 91 -8.90 -9.40 6.43
N ILE A 92 -8.37 -9.26 7.65
CA ILE A 92 -7.96 -10.38 8.51
C ILE A 92 -9.10 -10.82 9.44
N ILE A 93 -9.86 -9.84 9.95
CA ILE A 93 -10.96 -10.04 10.90
C ILE A 93 -12.17 -10.68 10.20
N VAL A 94 -12.52 -10.19 9.01
CA VAL A 94 -13.61 -10.71 8.16
C VAL A 94 -13.15 -11.98 7.43
#